data_AF-A0A972I9B0-F1
#
_entry.id   AF-A0A972I9B0-F1
#
_cell.length_a   1.000
_cell.length_b   1.000
_cell.length_c   1.000
_cell.angle_alpha   90.00
_cell.angle_beta   90.00
_cell.angle_gamma   90.00
#
_symmetry.space_group_name_H-M   'P 1'
#
loop_
_entity.id
_entity.type
_entity.pdbx_description
1 polymer ?
#
loop_
_entity_poly.entity_id
_entity_poly.type
_entity_poly.pdbx_seq_one_letter_code
_entity_poly.pdbx_strand_id
1 'polypeptide(L)'
;MAIAIGVLCAAVRVDADAVMRVSFTPTSRAQIAIWLETADGEFVETLKLTHATALRGIGNRPGALQMNSGFRWPYGRRESVLPVWAHRRATAEPLFPRVIFQNRWSEGNASRDTSDYSYDDYFCLSFDTGLSKQEALDAVSCASIFSSDKGRYITQDDVDRGYAEPFEIAPGVETLRPLSLYSLYPPRRDLLAAEIYDHPDVLLYAEDARAAMPSIDAVSMATPAGDTPFAFQWFIPEELPQGDYVLYVEVHTEGDHNVFYSPKTLPTPGTSRSVPSIHWDFWARVYGYPYRGQPSVVYAVPITLDGRHAQNSVRRPVGHSVLHGLVGEIVPMNPTINDDPEDHPGSGADRLRASPRGDRLHVELEFFEPEQCQGALPFADEIFGAPYEDERHSHRFATVGFTPREGSVPVFDWEVVVSREPILDEEDFERATAANRAELDTVSLALCEIDEETRARACPEPDVPLVFDIGQLQFLTTYHVGIRAQDYCGRKGPIATTQVTTTAIHYTTVSPCFVATAAYGSPLAEEIDVLRRFRDEILLTNALGRAFVDVYYEHGPALAAWIAEDEDRRNAARALLSPIVALLEAIYED
;
A
#
# COMPACT_ATOMS: atom_id res chain seq x y z
N MET A 1 15.60 60.48 36.18
CA MET A 1 14.27 59.85 36.32
C MET A 1 14.22 58.73 35.28
N ALA A 2 14.16 57.50 35.78
CA ALA A 2 14.11 56.17 35.16
C ALA A 2 14.43 55.98 33.67
N ILE A 3 15.54 55.29 33.45
CA ILE A 3 15.92 54.49 32.27
C ILE A 3 15.04 53.23 32.25
N ALA A 4 14.36 52.94 31.14
CA ALA A 4 13.74 51.64 30.91
C ALA A 4 14.69 50.80 30.05
N ILE A 5 15.41 49.90 30.71
CA ILE A 5 16.17 48.80 30.09
C ILE A 5 15.13 47.78 29.63
N GLY A 6 14.81 47.80 28.33
CA GLY A 6 14.17 46.66 27.68
C GLY A 6 15.23 45.59 27.48
N VAL A 7 15.22 44.58 28.35
CA VAL A 7 15.97 43.34 28.13
C VAL A 7 15.37 42.69 26.88
N LEU A 8 16.05 42.85 25.73
CA LEU A 8 15.92 41.86 24.67
C LEU A 8 16.42 40.55 25.28
N CYS A 9 15.49 39.65 25.60
CA CYS A 9 15.84 38.23 25.65
C CYS A 9 16.25 37.88 24.23
N ALA A 10 17.56 37.86 23.97
CA ALA A 10 18.07 37.16 22.80
C ALA A 10 17.55 35.72 22.94
N ALA A 11 16.76 35.26 21.97
CA ALA A 11 16.49 33.84 21.84
C ALA A 11 17.86 33.17 21.80
N VAL A 12 18.16 32.38 22.83
CA VAL A 12 19.36 31.55 22.84
C VAL A 12 19.13 30.56 21.71
N ARG A 13 19.77 30.82 20.57
CA ARG A 13 19.95 29.83 19.52
C ARG A 13 20.78 28.73 20.15
N VAL A 14 20.19 27.55 20.26
CA VAL A 14 20.99 26.36 20.45
C VAL A 14 21.43 25.99 19.04
N ASP A 15 22.72 26.10 18.75
CA ASP A 15 23.35 25.44 17.60
C ASP A 15 23.37 23.92 17.89
N ALA A 16 22.19 23.32 18.09
CA ALA A 16 22.02 21.90 18.37
C ALA A 16 21.21 21.27 17.25
N ASP A 17 21.79 20.27 16.61
CA ASP A 17 21.04 19.33 15.79
C ASP A 17 19.93 18.74 16.66
N ALA A 18 18.71 18.70 16.13
CA ALA A 18 17.57 18.17 16.84
C ALA A 18 16.79 17.21 15.95
N VAL A 19 16.28 16.16 16.58
CA VAL A 19 15.52 15.13 15.90
C VAL A 19 14.23 14.87 16.62
N MET A 20 13.18 14.64 15.83
CA MET A 20 11.90 14.14 16.30
C MET A 20 11.78 12.68 15.88
N ARG A 21 11.63 11.79 16.85
CA ARG A 21 11.32 10.38 16.60
C ARG A 21 9.86 10.14 16.85
N VAL A 22 9.21 9.46 15.92
CA VAL A 22 7.80 9.12 16.00
C VAL A 22 7.70 7.61 15.94
N SER A 23 6.97 7.01 16.88
CA SER A 23 6.76 5.56 16.91
C SER A 23 5.31 5.17 17.23
N PHE A 24 4.84 4.12 16.57
CA PHE A 24 3.50 3.55 16.70
C PHE A 24 3.45 2.14 16.08
N THR A 25 2.46 1.33 16.44
CA THR A 25 2.20 0.02 15.84
C THR A 25 0.91 0.12 15.02
N PRO A 26 0.93 0.08 13.68
CA PRO A 26 -0.29 0.20 12.88
C PRO A 26 -0.98 -1.15 12.67
N THR A 27 -2.28 -1.12 12.35
CA THR A 27 -2.98 -2.30 11.82
C THR A 27 -2.53 -2.61 10.38
N SER A 28 -2.86 -3.81 9.88
CA SER A 28 -2.52 -4.21 8.51
C SER A 28 -3.20 -3.31 7.46
N ARG A 29 -2.46 -3.06 6.37
CA ARG A 29 -2.90 -2.27 5.19
C ARG A 29 -3.28 -0.81 5.49
N ALA A 30 -2.90 -0.29 6.66
CA ALA A 30 -3.13 1.08 7.04
C ALA A 30 -2.49 2.07 6.06
N GLN A 31 -3.29 2.95 5.48
CA GLN A 31 -2.80 4.15 4.80
C GLN A 31 -2.60 5.24 5.83
N ILE A 32 -1.44 5.90 5.78
CA ILE A 32 -0.98 6.81 6.84
C ILE A 32 -0.44 8.09 6.21
N ALA A 33 -0.88 9.22 6.75
CA ALA A 33 -0.24 10.52 6.58
C ALA A 33 0.22 11.03 7.95
N ILE A 34 1.44 11.57 7.99
CA ILE A 34 2.02 12.21 9.18
C ILE A 34 2.45 13.60 8.77
N TRP A 35 2.00 14.62 9.50
CA TRP A 35 2.32 16.02 9.20
C TRP A 35 2.42 16.85 10.47
N LEU A 36 3.04 18.02 10.35
CA LEU A 36 3.22 18.97 11.42
C LEU A 36 2.36 20.21 11.16
N GLU A 37 1.70 20.73 12.20
CA GLU A 37 1.06 22.05 12.19
C GLU A 37 1.59 22.90 13.35
N THR A 38 1.53 24.22 13.21
CA THR A 38 1.70 25.15 14.33
C THR A 38 0.53 25.00 15.32
N ALA A 39 0.70 25.46 16.57
CA ALA A 39 -0.39 25.44 17.55
C ALA A 39 -1.66 26.20 17.10
N ASP A 40 -1.53 27.17 16.20
CA ASP A 40 -2.64 27.93 15.64
C ASP A 40 -3.31 27.22 14.44
N GLY A 41 -2.80 26.04 14.03
CA GLY A 41 -3.36 25.19 12.98
C GLY A 41 -2.85 25.49 11.57
N GLU A 42 -1.74 26.22 11.43
CA GLU A 42 -1.09 26.43 10.14
C GLU A 42 -0.28 25.20 9.76
N PHE A 43 -0.45 24.72 8.52
CA PHE A 43 0.29 23.58 7.99
C PHE A 43 1.78 23.94 7.85
N VAL A 44 2.66 23.08 8.37
CA VAL A 44 4.11 23.24 8.28
C VAL A 44 4.65 22.34 7.16
N GLU A 45 4.56 21.02 7.34
CA GLU A 45 5.12 20.06 6.39
C GLU A 45 4.52 18.66 6.54
N THR A 46 4.45 17.91 5.43
CA THR A 46 4.21 16.45 5.45
C THR A 46 5.51 15.74 5.81
N LEU A 47 5.50 14.87 6.82
CA LEU A 47 6.70 14.13 7.25
C LEU A 47 6.79 12.74 6.61
N LYS A 48 5.64 12.04 6.50
CA LYS A 48 5.54 10.72 5.88
C LYS A 48 4.17 10.50 5.24
N LEU A 49 4.16 9.83 4.09
CA LEU A 49 2.94 9.47 3.35
C LEU A 49 3.07 8.08 2.71
N THR A 50 2.10 7.20 2.94
CA THR A 50 2.16 5.83 2.39
C THR A 50 2.08 5.78 0.86
N HIS A 51 2.79 4.82 0.27
CA HIS A 51 2.90 4.63 -1.17
C HIS A 51 1.56 4.52 -1.90
N ALA A 52 0.50 3.96 -1.30
CA ALA A 52 -0.77 3.89 -2.01
C ALA A 52 -1.29 5.30 -2.36
N THR A 53 -1.11 6.27 -1.46
CA THR A 53 -1.46 7.67 -1.69
C THR A 53 -0.38 8.40 -2.46
N ALA A 54 0.88 8.34 -2.01
CA ALA A 54 1.96 9.16 -2.55
C ALA A 54 2.41 8.73 -3.95
N LEU A 55 2.56 7.42 -4.17
CA LEU A 55 3.17 6.84 -5.37
C LEU A 55 2.11 6.28 -6.31
N ARG A 56 1.19 5.46 -5.77
CA ARG A 56 0.13 4.78 -6.53
C ARG A 56 -1.16 5.60 -6.65
N GLY A 57 -1.14 6.88 -6.25
CA GLY A 57 -2.21 7.84 -6.54
C GLY A 57 -3.63 7.37 -6.22
N ILE A 58 -3.84 6.60 -5.14
CA ILE A 58 -5.13 5.95 -4.84
C ILE A 58 -6.28 6.97 -4.75
N GLY A 59 -5.98 8.20 -4.31
CA GLY A 59 -6.92 9.32 -4.25
C GLY A 59 -7.15 10.07 -5.57
N ASN A 60 -6.36 9.82 -6.63
CA ASN A 60 -6.43 10.52 -7.92
C ASN A 60 -6.13 9.58 -9.10
N ARG A 61 -6.93 8.53 -9.21
CA ARG A 61 -6.97 7.61 -10.34
C ARG A 61 -8.32 7.72 -11.05
N PRO A 62 -8.45 7.29 -12.31
CA PRO A 62 -9.74 7.33 -12.99
C PRO A 62 -10.75 6.39 -12.32
N GLY A 63 -12.03 6.66 -12.53
CA GLY A 63 -13.17 6.02 -11.87
C GLY A 63 -13.77 6.84 -10.72
N ALA A 64 -15.08 6.73 -10.59
CA ALA A 64 -15.88 7.45 -9.61
C ALA A 64 -15.53 7.06 -8.17
N LEU A 65 -15.65 8.02 -7.25
CA LEU A 65 -15.30 7.82 -5.83
C LEU A 65 -15.90 6.56 -5.24
N GLN A 66 -17.20 6.35 -5.44
CA GLN A 66 -17.97 5.29 -4.79
C GLN A 66 -17.90 3.94 -5.51
N MET A 67 -17.12 3.83 -6.60
CA MET A 67 -16.91 2.57 -7.30
C MET A 67 -16.34 1.50 -6.34
N ASN A 68 -16.72 0.24 -6.52
CA ASN A 68 -16.21 -0.87 -5.72
C ASN A 68 -14.67 -0.88 -5.70
N SER A 69 -14.08 -1.51 -4.67
CA SER A 69 -12.65 -1.83 -4.61
C SER A 69 -12.45 -3.33 -4.74
N GLY A 70 -11.20 -3.71 -4.86
CA GLY A 70 -10.72 -5.08 -4.90
C GLY A 70 -9.23 -5.05 -4.65
N PHE A 71 -8.66 -6.22 -4.37
CA PHE A 71 -7.21 -6.35 -4.30
C PHE A 71 -6.59 -5.84 -5.59
N ARG A 72 -5.76 -4.79 -5.47
CA ARG A 72 -5.09 -4.13 -6.60
C ARG A 72 -6.05 -3.77 -7.74
N TRP A 73 -7.24 -3.28 -7.39
CA TRP A 73 -8.20 -2.75 -8.35
C TRP A 73 -7.73 -1.39 -8.88
N PRO A 74 -7.72 -1.15 -10.20
CA PRO A 74 -7.13 0.05 -10.80
C PRO A 74 -7.98 1.31 -10.70
N TYR A 75 -9.30 1.17 -10.49
CA TYR A 75 -10.26 2.25 -10.70
C TYR A 75 -10.95 2.69 -9.42
N GLY A 76 -11.52 3.89 -9.46
CA GLY A 76 -12.28 4.47 -8.36
C GLY A 76 -11.38 5.23 -7.40
N ARG A 77 -11.35 6.55 -7.55
CA ARG A 77 -10.59 7.46 -6.68
C ARG A 77 -11.02 7.33 -5.22
N ARG A 78 -10.05 7.27 -4.30
CA ARG A 78 -10.31 7.19 -2.86
C ARG A 78 -10.08 8.54 -2.19
N GLU A 79 -10.93 9.51 -2.50
CA GLU A 79 -10.81 10.84 -1.88
C GLU A 79 -11.07 10.81 -0.36
N SER A 80 -11.58 9.69 0.18
CA SER A 80 -11.75 9.41 1.61
C SER A 80 -10.53 8.77 2.30
N VAL A 81 -9.42 8.52 1.59
CA VAL A 81 -8.28 7.77 2.15
C VAL A 81 -7.56 8.54 3.27
N LEU A 82 -7.18 9.80 3.06
CA LEU A 82 -6.47 10.63 4.04
C LEU A 82 -6.93 12.09 3.90
N PRO A 83 -8.23 12.37 4.02
CA PRO A 83 -8.79 13.66 3.65
C PRO A 83 -8.35 14.79 4.60
N VAL A 84 -8.13 14.54 5.88
CA VAL A 84 -7.74 15.62 6.80
C VAL A 84 -6.38 16.16 6.39
N TRP A 85 -5.37 15.30 6.25
CA TRP A 85 -4.06 15.68 5.72
C TRP A 85 -4.18 16.38 4.36
N ALA A 86 -4.94 15.81 3.42
CA ALA A 86 -4.98 16.30 2.05
C ALA A 86 -5.56 17.73 1.97
N HIS A 87 -6.60 18.02 2.75
CA HIS A 87 -7.17 19.37 2.87
C HIS A 87 -6.25 20.33 3.61
N ARG A 88 -5.56 19.88 4.67
CA ARG A 88 -4.60 20.72 5.43
C ARG A 88 -3.40 21.11 4.58
N ARG A 89 -2.79 20.16 3.87
CA ARG A 89 -1.71 20.41 2.92
C ARG A 89 -2.11 21.42 1.85
N ALA A 90 -3.32 21.28 1.30
CA ALA A 90 -3.85 22.17 0.26
C ALA A 90 -4.05 23.63 0.70
N THR A 91 -3.93 23.94 2.00
CA THR A 91 -3.92 25.33 2.47
C THR A 91 -2.58 26.03 2.24
N ALA A 92 -1.49 25.27 2.15
CA ALA A 92 -0.12 25.76 2.02
C ALA A 92 0.53 25.38 0.67
N GLU A 93 0.10 24.27 0.06
CA GLU A 93 0.66 23.73 -1.17
C GLU A 93 -0.37 23.68 -2.31
N PRO A 94 0.08 23.75 -3.58
CA PRO A 94 -0.78 23.56 -4.74
C PRO A 94 -1.56 22.24 -4.72
N LEU A 95 -2.71 22.28 -5.39
CA LEU A 95 -3.46 21.07 -5.74
C LEU A 95 -2.82 20.37 -6.93
N PHE A 96 -3.06 19.07 -7.05
CA PHE A 96 -2.60 18.27 -8.18
C PHE A 96 -3.58 18.35 -9.35
N PRO A 97 -3.14 18.17 -10.61
CA PRO A 97 -4.07 18.00 -11.72
C PRO A 97 -4.92 16.74 -11.54
N ARG A 98 -6.23 16.81 -11.83
CA ARG A 98 -7.16 15.70 -11.64
C ARG A 98 -7.12 14.72 -12.81
N VAL A 99 -7.01 13.44 -12.49
CA VAL A 99 -7.08 12.34 -13.47
C VAL A 99 -8.52 11.85 -13.62
N ILE A 100 -8.97 11.65 -14.86
CA ILE A 100 -10.27 11.07 -15.24
C ILE A 100 -10.05 9.97 -16.28
N PHE A 101 -11.06 9.13 -16.53
CA PHE A 101 -10.98 8.14 -17.61
C PHE A 101 -10.74 8.83 -18.98
N GLN A 102 -9.96 8.19 -19.85
CA GLN A 102 -9.89 8.61 -21.25
C GLN A 102 -11.14 8.11 -21.99
N ASN A 103 -11.64 8.91 -22.93
CA ASN A 103 -12.72 8.51 -23.84
C ASN A 103 -14.01 8.01 -23.15
N ARG A 104 -14.34 8.54 -21.96
CA ARG A 104 -15.61 8.28 -21.26
C ARG A 104 -16.45 9.54 -21.15
N TRP A 105 -17.76 9.36 -20.99
CA TRP A 105 -18.71 10.44 -20.70
C TRP A 105 -18.98 10.62 -19.20
N SER A 106 -18.55 9.66 -18.39
CA SER A 106 -18.82 9.58 -16.96
C SER A 106 -17.79 8.66 -16.30
N GLU A 107 -17.42 9.01 -15.07
CA GLU A 107 -16.53 8.20 -14.23
C GLU A 107 -17.17 6.89 -13.72
N GLY A 108 -18.46 6.68 -13.96
CA GLY A 108 -19.18 5.45 -13.65
C GLY A 108 -19.01 4.32 -14.66
N ASN A 109 -18.35 4.60 -15.80
CA ASN A 109 -18.22 3.67 -16.92
C ASN A 109 -16.85 2.98 -16.92
N ALA A 110 -16.72 1.88 -16.17
CA ALA A 110 -15.50 1.07 -16.11
C ALA A 110 -15.30 0.14 -17.32
N SER A 111 -16.30 0.02 -18.19
CA SER A 111 -16.29 -0.78 -19.42
C SER A 111 -15.21 -0.27 -20.36
N ARG A 112 -14.56 -1.20 -21.05
CA ARG A 112 -13.39 -0.93 -21.90
C ARG A 112 -13.79 -0.72 -23.35
N ASP A 113 -13.12 0.21 -24.01
CA ASP A 113 -12.94 0.22 -25.46
C ASP A 113 -11.52 -0.31 -25.74
N THR A 114 -11.26 -0.94 -26.88
CA THR A 114 -9.92 -1.48 -27.19
C THR A 114 -8.87 -0.40 -27.48
N SER A 115 -9.25 0.87 -27.44
CA SER A 115 -8.42 2.01 -27.84
C SER A 115 -7.90 2.86 -26.66
N ASP A 116 -8.11 2.43 -25.41
CA ASP A 116 -7.84 3.29 -24.25
C ASP A 116 -7.26 2.62 -22.99
N TYR A 117 -6.60 1.48 -23.16
CA TYR A 117 -5.90 0.80 -22.07
C TYR A 117 -4.58 0.20 -22.53
N SER A 118 -3.66 0.04 -21.59
CA SER A 118 -2.39 -0.65 -21.79
C SER A 118 -2.11 -1.64 -20.67
N TYR A 119 -1.05 -2.43 -20.79
CA TYR A 119 -0.62 -3.31 -19.69
C TYR A 119 -0.35 -2.50 -18.41
N ASP A 120 -0.84 -3.00 -17.27
CA ASP A 120 -0.48 -2.49 -15.94
C ASP A 120 0.25 -3.59 -15.18
N ASP A 121 1.38 -3.20 -14.60
CA ASP A 121 2.37 -4.07 -14.00
C ASP A 121 2.17 -4.25 -12.49
N TYR A 122 1.28 -3.47 -11.90
CA TYR A 122 0.94 -3.51 -10.48
C TYR A 122 -0.44 -4.11 -10.26
N PHE A 123 -1.44 -3.66 -11.02
CA PHE A 123 -2.82 -4.09 -10.88
C PHE A 123 -3.09 -5.45 -11.51
N CYS A 124 -4.07 -6.18 -10.94
CA CYS A 124 -4.49 -7.47 -11.48
C CYS A 124 -6.00 -7.66 -11.32
N LEU A 125 -6.55 -8.57 -12.11
CA LEU A 125 -7.96 -8.94 -12.04
C LEU A 125 -8.07 -10.42 -11.71
N SER A 126 -8.69 -10.72 -10.58
CA SER A 126 -9.12 -12.08 -10.27
C SER A 126 -10.29 -12.46 -11.15
N PHE A 127 -10.22 -13.64 -11.77
CA PHE A 127 -11.34 -14.20 -12.54
C PHE A 127 -12.49 -14.70 -11.65
N ASP A 128 -12.27 -14.81 -10.35
CA ASP A 128 -13.28 -15.23 -9.39
C ASP A 128 -13.73 -14.05 -8.52
N THR A 129 -14.96 -13.61 -8.74
CA THR A 129 -15.61 -12.56 -7.94
C THR A 129 -15.72 -12.92 -6.44
N GLY A 130 -15.76 -14.22 -6.10
CA GLY A 130 -15.74 -14.73 -4.73
C GLY A 130 -14.38 -14.55 -4.04
N LEU A 131 -13.29 -14.68 -4.80
CA LEU A 131 -11.91 -14.46 -4.32
C LEU A 131 -11.51 -12.99 -4.38
N SER A 132 -12.20 -12.13 -5.15
CA SER A 132 -11.96 -10.68 -5.18
C SER A 132 -12.27 -9.92 -3.88
N LYS A 133 -12.55 -10.64 -2.79
CA LYS A 133 -12.82 -10.10 -1.45
C LYS A 133 -11.53 -9.76 -0.72
N GLN A 134 -11.69 -8.91 0.29
CA GLN A 134 -10.65 -8.21 1.04
C GLN A 134 -9.47 -9.05 1.57
N GLU A 135 -9.58 -10.38 1.68
CA GLU A 135 -8.58 -11.27 2.31
C GLU A 135 -8.22 -12.51 1.46
N ALA A 136 -8.77 -12.67 0.24
CA ALA A 136 -8.86 -13.99 -0.40
C ALA A 136 -7.97 -14.18 -1.65
N LEU A 137 -6.88 -13.42 -1.82
CA LEU A 137 -6.05 -13.52 -3.03
C LEU A 137 -4.61 -13.91 -2.73
N ASP A 138 -4.31 -15.19 -3.00
CA ASP A 138 -2.97 -15.73 -3.19
C ASP A 138 -2.36 -15.23 -4.52
N ALA A 139 -1.02 -15.24 -4.59
CA ALA A 139 -0.16 -15.01 -5.75
C ALA A 139 -0.68 -15.62 -7.05
N VAL A 140 -1.25 -16.82 -6.99
CA VAL A 140 -1.74 -17.57 -8.16
C VAL A 140 -2.95 -16.87 -8.82
N SER A 141 -3.72 -16.08 -8.07
CA SER A 141 -4.90 -15.36 -8.59
C SER A 141 -4.57 -14.04 -9.30
N CYS A 142 -3.36 -13.51 -9.08
CA CYS A 142 -2.86 -12.28 -9.70
C CYS A 142 -1.96 -12.60 -10.93
N ALA A 143 -2.00 -13.85 -11.41
CA ALA A 143 -1.25 -14.33 -12.58
C ALA A 143 -1.81 -13.85 -13.94
N SER A 144 -2.86 -13.02 -13.96
CA SER A 144 -3.44 -12.48 -15.18
C SER A 144 -2.73 -11.20 -15.61
N ILE A 145 -2.33 -11.15 -16.89
CA ILE A 145 -1.90 -9.91 -17.55
C ILE A 145 -3.12 -8.99 -17.56
N PHE A 146 -3.07 -7.92 -16.77
CA PHE A 146 -4.15 -6.95 -16.69
C PHE A 146 -3.81 -5.73 -17.54
N SER A 147 -4.83 -5.15 -18.15
CA SER A 147 -4.71 -3.87 -18.80
C SER A 147 -5.67 -2.87 -18.20
N SER A 148 -5.16 -1.69 -17.90
CA SER A 148 -5.89 -0.61 -17.25
C SER A 148 -5.86 0.65 -18.09
N ASP A 149 -6.92 1.43 -18.00
CA ASP A 149 -6.93 2.84 -18.39
C ASP A 149 -6.21 3.64 -17.28
N LYS A 150 -5.04 4.22 -17.60
CA LYS A 150 -4.23 5.04 -16.68
C LYS A 150 -4.79 6.45 -16.51
N GLY A 151 -5.77 6.82 -17.32
CA GLY A 151 -6.46 8.09 -17.33
C GLY A 151 -5.71 9.19 -18.07
N ARG A 152 -6.37 10.35 -18.14
CA ARG A 152 -5.80 11.62 -18.60
C ARG A 152 -6.16 12.73 -17.63
N TYR A 153 -5.52 13.88 -17.75
CA TYR A 153 -5.97 15.05 -17.03
C TYR A 153 -7.30 15.58 -17.57
N ILE A 154 -8.16 15.98 -16.65
CA ILE A 154 -9.39 16.69 -16.98
C ILE A 154 -9.05 18.07 -17.55
N THR A 155 -9.80 18.51 -18.56
CA THR A 155 -9.60 19.80 -19.21
C THR A 155 -10.71 20.78 -18.84
N GLN A 156 -10.50 22.07 -19.10
CA GLN A 156 -11.55 23.08 -18.90
C GLN A 156 -12.77 22.80 -19.78
N ASP A 157 -12.59 22.29 -21.00
CA ASP A 157 -13.69 21.91 -21.91
C ASP A 157 -14.51 20.75 -21.33
N ASP A 158 -13.89 19.78 -20.64
CA ASP A 158 -14.63 18.72 -19.93
C ASP A 158 -15.50 19.32 -18.82
N VAL A 159 -14.93 20.23 -18.01
CA VAL A 159 -15.65 20.91 -16.92
C VAL A 159 -16.82 21.74 -17.47
N ASP A 160 -16.60 22.50 -18.54
CA ASP A 160 -17.61 23.33 -19.19
C ASP A 160 -18.75 22.49 -19.80
N ARG A 161 -18.43 21.27 -20.26
CA ARG A 161 -19.42 20.27 -20.74
C ARG A 161 -20.13 19.52 -19.60
N GLY A 162 -19.77 19.80 -18.35
CA GLY A 162 -20.38 19.18 -17.18
C GLY A 162 -19.90 17.77 -16.91
N TYR A 163 -18.64 17.45 -17.22
CA TYR A 163 -18.03 16.17 -16.86
C TYR A 163 -18.16 15.91 -15.35
N ALA A 164 -18.69 14.75 -15.00
CA ALA A 164 -19.10 14.44 -13.65
C ALA A 164 -18.91 12.96 -13.35
N GLU A 165 -18.93 12.63 -12.07
CA GLU A 165 -19.02 11.25 -11.62
C GLU A 165 -20.41 10.95 -11.04
N PRO A 166 -20.90 9.70 -11.14
CA PRO A 166 -22.03 9.28 -10.34
C PRO A 166 -21.68 9.23 -8.85
N PHE A 167 -22.65 9.60 -8.04
CA PHE A 167 -22.50 9.68 -6.60
C PHE A 167 -23.85 9.42 -5.91
N GLU A 168 -23.87 8.60 -4.87
CA GLU A 168 -25.02 8.42 -4.00
C GLU A 168 -24.84 9.23 -2.72
N ILE A 169 -25.76 10.18 -2.47
CA ILE A 169 -25.76 10.96 -1.21
C ILE A 169 -26.27 10.09 -0.06
N ALA A 170 -27.17 9.16 -0.37
CA ALA A 170 -27.66 8.11 0.51
C ALA A 170 -27.93 6.86 -0.35
N PRO A 171 -27.96 5.65 0.24
CA PRO A 171 -28.20 4.42 -0.51
C PRO A 171 -29.42 4.50 -1.44
N GLY A 172 -29.19 4.43 -2.74
CA GLY A 172 -30.23 4.54 -3.78
C GLY A 172 -30.70 5.95 -4.14
N VAL A 173 -30.07 6.99 -3.60
CA VAL A 173 -30.30 8.40 -3.98
C VAL A 173 -29.11 8.89 -4.81
N GLU A 174 -29.15 8.58 -6.11
CA GLU A 174 -28.10 8.93 -7.08
C GLU A 174 -28.17 10.40 -7.50
N THR A 175 -27.00 11.01 -7.68
CA THR A 175 -26.76 12.31 -8.30
C THR A 175 -25.51 12.24 -9.17
N LEU A 176 -25.27 13.27 -9.98
CA LEU A 176 -23.98 13.50 -10.62
C LEU A 176 -23.21 14.56 -9.83
N ARG A 177 -21.99 14.24 -9.41
CA ARG A 177 -21.06 15.15 -8.74
C ARG A 177 -20.12 15.74 -9.79
N PRO A 178 -20.18 17.05 -10.08
CA PRO A 178 -19.26 17.67 -11.03
C PRO A 178 -17.82 17.58 -10.54
N LEU A 179 -16.88 17.42 -11.46
CA LEU A 179 -15.46 17.36 -11.14
C LEU A 179 -14.78 18.70 -11.46
N SER A 180 -13.82 19.08 -10.61
CA SER A 180 -12.97 20.25 -10.85
C SER A 180 -11.69 19.85 -11.59
N LEU A 181 -10.91 20.85 -12.03
CA LEU A 181 -9.61 20.62 -12.66
C LEU A 181 -8.56 19.95 -11.76
N TYR A 182 -8.77 20.02 -10.45
CA TYR A 182 -7.73 19.73 -9.48
C TYR A 182 -8.15 18.67 -8.47
N SER A 183 -7.17 17.97 -7.92
CA SER A 183 -7.29 16.94 -6.90
C SER A 183 -6.46 17.31 -5.68
N LEU A 184 -6.93 16.92 -4.50
CA LEU A 184 -6.14 16.98 -3.29
C LEU A 184 -5.01 15.94 -3.29
N TYR A 185 -5.10 14.92 -4.15
CA TYR A 185 -4.20 13.77 -4.14
C TYR A 185 -3.34 13.70 -5.41
N PRO A 186 -2.09 13.24 -5.30
CA PRO A 186 -1.19 13.13 -6.43
C PRO A 186 -1.66 12.04 -7.41
N PRO A 187 -1.39 12.19 -8.72
CA PRO A 187 -1.59 11.12 -9.70
C PRO A 187 -0.61 9.96 -9.47
N ARG A 188 -0.73 8.88 -10.26
CA ARG A 188 0.19 7.73 -10.29
C ARG A 188 1.59 8.16 -10.72
N ARG A 189 2.57 8.15 -9.81
CA ARG A 189 3.96 8.56 -10.09
C ARG A 189 4.86 7.41 -10.55
N ASP A 190 4.40 6.17 -10.40
CA ASP A 190 5.12 4.95 -10.79
C ASP A 190 5.07 4.65 -12.31
N LEU A 191 4.32 5.43 -13.08
CA LEU A 191 4.16 5.27 -14.52
C LEU A 191 5.28 6.01 -15.27
N LEU A 192 6.43 5.36 -15.42
CA LEU A 192 7.61 5.96 -16.05
C LEU A 192 7.65 5.83 -17.59
N ALA A 193 6.74 5.05 -18.16
CA ALA A 193 6.61 4.86 -19.59
C ALA A 193 5.14 4.77 -20.00
N ALA A 194 4.84 5.25 -21.21
CA ALA A 194 3.54 5.16 -21.85
C ALA A 194 3.60 4.14 -22.99
N GLU A 195 2.59 3.28 -23.07
CA GLU A 195 2.35 2.36 -24.17
C GLU A 195 1.43 3.00 -25.22
N ILE A 196 1.17 2.29 -26.32
CA ILE A 196 0.49 2.81 -27.53
C ILE A 196 -0.91 3.41 -27.28
N TYR A 197 -1.63 2.96 -26.25
CA TYR A 197 -2.99 3.40 -25.94
C TYR A 197 -3.10 4.28 -24.69
N ASP A 198 -1.97 4.54 -24.03
CA ASP A 198 -1.93 5.46 -22.90
C ASP A 198 -2.04 6.90 -23.40
N HIS A 199 -2.78 7.72 -22.65
CA HIS A 199 -2.77 9.16 -22.89
C HIS A 199 -1.37 9.76 -22.61
N PRO A 200 -0.88 10.72 -23.40
CA PRO A 200 0.44 11.34 -23.18
C PRO A 200 0.65 11.94 -21.79
N ASP A 201 -0.43 12.38 -21.13
CA ASP A 201 -0.38 12.93 -19.76
C ASP A 201 0.22 11.96 -18.74
N VAL A 202 0.17 10.64 -18.99
CA VAL A 202 0.75 9.62 -18.11
C VAL A 202 2.23 9.90 -17.83
N LEU A 203 2.97 10.41 -18.82
CA LEU A 203 4.39 10.74 -18.67
C LEU A 203 4.64 12.00 -17.83
N LEU A 204 3.61 12.84 -17.64
CA LEU A 204 3.69 14.08 -16.87
C LEU A 204 3.39 13.86 -15.39
N TYR A 205 2.73 12.75 -15.03
CA TYR A 205 2.23 12.52 -13.67
C TYR A 205 3.29 12.68 -12.58
N ALA A 206 4.50 12.15 -12.81
CA ALA A 206 5.58 12.23 -11.85
C ALA A 206 6.09 13.68 -11.65
N GLU A 207 6.32 14.40 -12.75
CA GLU A 207 6.84 15.77 -12.71
C GLU A 207 5.80 16.77 -12.18
N ASP A 208 4.53 16.66 -12.62
CA ASP A 208 3.45 17.53 -12.15
C ASP A 208 3.13 17.30 -10.68
N ALA A 209 3.27 16.07 -10.18
CA ALA A 209 3.16 15.80 -8.75
C ALA A 209 4.28 16.46 -7.94
N ARG A 210 5.53 16.42 -8.42
CA ARG A 210 6.66 17.12 -7.78
C ARG A 210 6.51 18.63 -7.86
N ALA A 211 5.96 19.15 -8.95
CA ALA A 211 5.69 20.58 -9.07
C ALA A 211 4.66 21.07 -8.04
N ALA A 212 3.65 20.24 -7.74
CA ALA A 212 2.65 20.55 -6.72
C ALA A 212 3.13 20.27 -5.28
N MET A 213 3.94 19.23 -5.09
CA MET A 213 4.50 18.83 -3.79
C MET A 213 5.97 18.41 -3.96
N PRO A 214 6.94 19.34 -3.86
CA PRO A 214 8.35 19.05 -4.11
C PRO A 214 8.96 17.98 -3.20
N SER A 215 8.47 17.86 -1.97
CA SER A 215 8.94 16.87 -0.99
C SER A 215 8.35 15.47 -1.19
N ILE A 216 7.48 15.25 -2.18
CA ILE A 216 6.68 14.03 -2.28
C ILE A 216 7.51 12.75 -2.41
N ASP A 217 8.68 12.79 -3.07
CA ASP A 217 9.61 11.66 -3.13
C ASP A 217 10.17 11.34 -1.74
N ALA A 218 10.75 12.33 -1.05
CA ALA A 218 11.40 12.17 0.27
C ALA A 218 10.44 11.72 1.39
N VAL A 219 9.17 12.10 1.34
CA VAL A 219 8.16 11.74 2.36
C VAL A 219 7.44 10.43 2.03
N SER A 220 7.59 9.91 0.80
CA SER A 220 6.97 8.66 0.39
C SER A 220 7.56 7.49 1.18
N MET A 221 6.70 6.66 1.76
CA MET A 221 7.13 5.44 2.45
C MET A 221 6.30 4.24 2.02
N ALA A 222 6.93 3.06 2.02
CA ALA A 222 6.19 1.81 1.93
C ALA A 222 5.20 1.70 3.12
N THR A 223 4.09 1.00 2.90
CA THR A 223 3.09 0.80 3.96
C THR A 223 3.73 0.03 5.11
N PRO A 224 3.73 0.55 6.35
CA PRO A 224 4.24 -0.21 7.48
C PRO A 224 3.57 -1.58 7.61
N ALA A 225 4.34 -2.59 8.03
CA ALA A 225 3.78 -3.90 8.34
C ALA A 225 2.73 -3.79 9.46
N GLY A 226 1.62 -4.51 9.31
CA GLY A 226 0.59 -4.57 10.34
C GLY A 226 1.11 -5.27 11.59
N ASP A 227 0.65 -4.83 12.75
CA ASP A 227 0.94 -5.42 14.06
C ASP A 227 2.44 -5.50 14.38
N THR A 228 3.24 -4.67 13.70
CA THR A 228 4.68 -4.55 13.89
C THR A 228 5.00 -3.10 14.26
N PRO A 229 5.79 -2.84 15.32
CA PRO A 229 6.17 -1.49 15.68
C PRO A 229 6.91 -0.80 14.52
N PHE A 230 6.51 0.42 14.23
CA PHE A 230 7.12 1.28 13.23
C PHE A 230 7.65 2.53 13.91
N ALA A 231 8.81 2.99 13.47
CA ALA A 231 9.31 4.30 13.86
C ALA A 231 10.11 4.93 12.73
N PHE A 232 10.16 6.25 12.72
CA PHE A 232 11.07 7.01 11.86
C PHE A 232 11.60 8.21 12.63
N GLN A 233 12.66 8.79 12.09
CA GLN A 233 13.25 10.01 12.60
C GLN A 233 13.12 11.12 11.56
N TRP A 234 12.75 12.31 12.04
CA TRP A 234 12.72 13.53 11.25
C TRP A 234 13.72 14.53 11.84
N PHE A 235 14.54 15.12 10.98
CA PHE A 235 15.45 16.19 11.35
C PHE A 235 14.65 17.48 11.49
N ILE A 236 14.79 18.17 12.62
CA ILE A 236 14.12 19.45 12.86
C ILE A 236 14.96 20.53 12.18
N PRO A 237 14.45 21.19 11.12
CA PRO A 237 15.23 22.21 10.41
C PRO A 237 15.60 23.38 11.31
N GLU A 238 16.80 23.93 11.15
CA GLU A 238 17.26 25.09 11.93
C GLU A 238 16.35 26.32 11.73
N GLU A 239 15.71 26.42 10.58
CA GLU A 239 14.79 27.51 10.24
C GLU A 239 13.43 27.39 10.93
N LEU A 240 13.09 26.22 11.49
CA LEU A 240 11.82 26.01 12.17
C LEU A 240 11.82 26.75 13.52
N PRO A 241 10.93 27.74 13.74
CA PRO A 241 10.94 28.53 14.96
C PRO A 241 10.67 27.68 16.21
N GLN A 242 11.30 28.06 17.34
CA GLN A 242 10.86 27.57 18.64
C GLN A 242 9.40 27.96 18.90
N GLY A 243 8.63 27.07 19.51
CA GLY A 243 7.21 27.27 19.74
C GLY A 243 6.44 25.97 19.94
N ASP A 244 5.12 26.12 20.02
CA ASP A 244 4.20 24.99 20.17
C ASP A 244 3.71 24.53 18.79
N TYR A 245 3.74 23.22 18.60
CA TYR A 245 3.32 22.54 17.39
C TYR A 245 2.43 21.34 17.74
N VAL A 246 1.78 20.79 16.73
CA VAL A 246 1.01 19.55 16.84
C VAL A 246 1.42 18.62 15.72
N LEU A 247 1.94 17.45 16.09
CA LEU A 247 2.16 16.35 15.16
C LEU A 247 0.84 15.62 14.98
N TYR A 248 0.38 15.48 13.73
CA TYR A 248 -0.80 14.71 13.40
C TYR A 248 -0.42 13.41 12.69
N VAL A 249 -1.18 12.35 12.99
CA VAL A 249 -1.14 11.08 12.28
C VAL A 249 -2.57 10.72 11.91
N GLU A 250 -2.87 10.66 10.62
CA GLU A 250 -4.15 10.19 10.09
C GLU A 250 -4.00 8.78 9.55
N VAL A 251 -4.94 7.89 9.91
CA VAL A 251 -4.89 6.47 9.57
C VAL A 251 -6.22 5.99 8.98
N HIS A 252 -6.14 5.34 7.82
CA HIS A 252 -7.29 4.78 7.11
C HIS A 252 -7.03 3.35 6.67
N THR A 253 -8.04 2.50 6.79
CA THR A 253 -8.02 1.13 6.30
C THR A 253 -9.25 0.89 5.43
N GLU A 254 -9.06 0.60 4.14
CA GLU A 254 -10.17 0.26 3.25
C GLU A 254 -10.92 -0.98 3.78
N GLY A 255 -12.25 -0.93 3.78
CA GLY A 255 -13.09 -2.04 4.26
C GLY A 255 -13.05 -2.28 5.77
N ASP A 256 -12.63 -1.30 6.59
CA ASP A 256 -12.79 -1.39 8.04
C ASP A 256 -14.27 -1.24 8.43
N HIS A 257 -15.01 -2.36 8.36
CA HIS A 257 -16.45 -2.37 8.50
C HIS A 257 -16.93 -2.48 9.95
N ASN A 258 -18.07 -1.86 10.23
CA ASN A 258 -18.83 -2.08 11.46
C ASN A 258 -20.35 -1.95 11.20
N VAL A 259 -21.16 -1.89 12.26
CA VAL A 259 -22.63 -1.80 12.11
C VAL A 259 -23.11 -0.54 11.37
N PHE A 260 -22.35 0.56 11.42
CA PHE A 260 -22.69 1.83 10.76
C PHE A 260 -22.10 1.93 9.35
N TYR A 261 -20.92 1.37 9.14
CA TYR A 261 -20.18 1.42 7.88
C TYR A 261 -19.94 0.00 7.38
N SER A 262 -20.88 -0.54 6.62
CA SER A 262 -20.81 -1.91 6.09
C SER A 262 -21.39 -1.97 4.68
N PRO A 263 -21.18 -3.08 3.95
CA PRO A 263 -21.89 -3.35 2.71
C PRO A 263 -23.43 -3.34 2.84
N LYS A 264 -23.99 -3.44 4.06
CA LYS A 264 -25.44 -3.33 4.29
C LYS A 264 -25.91 -1.88 4.35
N THR A 265 -25.13 -0.99 4.97
CA THR A 265 -25.47 0.43 5.14
C THR A 265 -24.96 1.29 3.99
N LEU A 266 -23.86 0.88 3.36
CA LEU A 266 -23.18 1.52 2.24
C LEU A 266 -22.93 0.49 1.11
N PRO A 267 -24.01 -0.10 0.53
CA PRO A 267 -23.92 -1.17 -0.47
C PRO A 267 -23.26 -0.70 -1.76
N THR A 268 -22.93 -1.59 -2.68
CA THR A 268 -22.48 -1.20 -4.04
C THR A 268 -23.44 -0.16 -4.66
N PRO A 269 -22.94 0.93 -5.27
CA PRO A 269 -23.79 1.94 -5.90
C PRO A 269 -24.77 1.37 -6.93
N GLY A 270 -25.97 1.93 -7.00
CA GLY A 270 -27.02 1.55 -7.93
C GLY A 270 -27.67 0.20 -7.66
N THR A 271 -27.44 -0.43 -6.50
CA THR A 271 -28.05 -1.74 -6.13
C THR A 271 -29.33 -1.63 -5.30
N SER A 272 -29.79 -0.42 -4.97
CA SER A 272 -31.09 -0.21 -4.33
C SER A 272 -32.23 -0.69 -5.25
N ARG A 273 -33.01 -1.67 -4.78
CA ARG A 273 -33.80 -2.67 -5.54
C ARG A 273 -35.02 -2.17 -6.35
N SER A 274 -35.01 -0.97 -6.93
CA SER A 274 -36.18 -0.49 -7.69
C SER A 274 -35.91 0.35 -8.94
N VAL A 275 -34.67 0.77 -9.21
CA VAL A 275 -34.33 1.53 -10.43
C VAL A 275 -33.00 1.02 -11.01
N PRO A 276 -32.95 0.59 -12.29
CA PRO A 276 -31.67 0.35 -12.96
C PRO A 276 -30.86 1.66 -12.99
N SER A 277 -29.64 1.67 -12.47
CA SER A 277 -28.78 2.85 -12.61
C SER A 277 -28.47 3.09 -14.09
N ILE A 278 -28.59 4.34 -14.52
CA ILE A 278 -28.19 4.80 -15.85
C ILE A 278 -26.79 5.43 -15.84
N HIS A 279 -26.20 5.63 -14.66
CA HIS A 279 -24.93 6.34 -14.50
C HIS A 279 -23.75 5.44 -14.12
N TRP A 280 -24.04 4.24 -13.60
CA TRP A 280 -23.08 3.19 -13.31
C TRP A 280 -23.22 2.07 -14.33
N ASP A 281 -22.11 1.65 -14.94
CA ASP A 281 -22.15 0.48 -15.81
C ASP A 281 -22.11 -0.85 -15.03
N PHE A 282 -22.19 -1.96 -15.75
CA PHE A 282 -22.16 -3.29 -15.15
C PHE A 282 -20.83 -3.58 -14.43
N TRP A 283 -19.70 -3.21 -15.03
CA TRP A 283 -18.37 -3.55 -14.54
C TRP A 283 -18.03 -2.82 -13.25
N ALA A 284 -18.38 -1.54 -13.15
CA ALA A 284 -18.20 -0.71 -11.97
C ALA A 284 -18.95 -1.24 -10.74
N ARG A 285 -20.03 -2.00 -10.95
CA ARG A 285 -20.90 -2.52 -9.88
C ARG A 285 -20.66 -3.98 -9.53
N VAL A 286 -20.31 -4.82 -10.50
CA VAL A 286 -20.27 -6.27 -10.30
C VAL A 286 -18.90 -6.74 -9.82
N TYR A 287 -17.82 -6.06 -10.20
CA TYR A 287 -16.48 -6.44 -9.78
C TYR A 287 -16.13 -5.85 -8.42
N GLY A 288 -15.48 -6.68 -7.59
CA GLY A 288 -15.01 -6.28 -6.27
C GLY A 288 -16.07 -6.21 -5.18
N TYR A 289 -15.78 -5.46 -4.13
CA TYR A 289 -16.63 -5.25 -2.97
C TYR A 289 -16.80 -3.75 -2.69
N PRO A 290 -17.89 -3.32 -2.02
CA PRO A 290 -18.01 -1.94 -1.58
C PRO A 290 -16.92 -1.66 -0.54
N TYR A 291 -15.93 -0.85 -0.92
CA TYR A 291 -14.74 -0.55 -0.11
C TYR A 291 -15.00 0.31 1.12
N ARG A 292 -16.22 0.86 1.18
CA ARG A 292 -16.65 1.86 2.15
C ARG A 292 -16.64 1.25 3.56
N GLY A 293 -15.66 1.67 4.35
CA GLY A 293 -15.54 1.36 5.77
C GLY A 293 -15.68 2.62 6.63
N GLN A 294 -15.35 2.49 7.91
CA GLN A 294 -15.26 3.60 8.84
C GLN A 294 -14.31 4.70 8.30
N PRO A 295 -14.66 5.99 8.43
CA PRO A 295 -13.77 7.10 8.07
C PRO A 295 -12.36 6.98 8.69
N SER A 296 -11.37 7.69 8.12
CA SER A 296 -10.03 7.77 8.71
C SER A 296 -10.08 8.31 10.15
N VAL A 297 -9.18 7.85 11.01
CA VAL A 297 -9.02 8.35 12.39
C VAL A 297 -7.77 9.22 12.48
N VAL A 298 -7.82 10.25 13.33
CA VAL A 298 -6.74 11.23 13.47
C VAL A 298 -6.24 11.24 14.91
N TYR A 299 -4.93 11.10 15.08
CA TYR A 299 -4.22 11.28 16.34
C TYR A 299 -3.45 12.61 16.28
N ALA A 300 -3.35 13.28 17.41
CA ALA A 300 -2.69 14.58 17.51
C ALA A 300 -1.82 14.62 18.77
N VAL A 301 -0.53 14.87 18.63
CA VAL A 301 0.44 14.95 19.73
C VAL A 301 0.95 16.39 19.80
N PRO A 302 0.56 17.17 20.83
CA PRO A 302 1.16 18.47 21.08
C PRO A 302 2.64 18.29 21.41
N ILE A 303 3.48 19.14 20.82
CA ILE A 303 4.92 19.18 21.08
C ILE A 303 5.36 20.62 21.26
N THR A 304 6.38 20.84 22.07
CA THR A 304 6.98 22.16 22.29
C THR A 304 8.46 22.08 21.91
N LEU A 305 8.88 22.93 20.97
CA LEU A 305 10.27 23.10 20.58
C LEU A 305 10.89 24.23 21.40
N ASP A 306 11.47 23.89 22.56
CA ASP A 306 12.12 24.85 23.48
C ASP A 306 13.60 24.52 23.76
N GLY A 307 14.19 23.63 22.95
CA GLY A 307 15.58 23.19 23.10
C GLY A 307 15.80 22.13 24.18
N ARG A 308 14.73 21.49 24.68
CA ARG A 308 14.82 20.44 25.71
C ARG A 308 14.29 19.11 25.22
N HIS A 309 14.94 18.04 25.65
CA HIS A 309 14.40 16.70 25.43
C HIS A 309 12.98 16.58 25.98
N ALA A 310 12.10 15.96 25.19
CA ALA A 310 10.71 15.77 25.58
C ALA A 310 10.19 14.43 25.08
N GLN A 311 9.21 13.89 25.79
CA GLN A 311 8.51 12.67 25.43
C GLN A 311 7.02 12.91 25.58
N ASN A 312 6.28 12.77 24.48
CA ASN A 312 4.84 12.96 24.43
C ASN A 312 4.18 11.69 23.90
N SER A 313 3.00 11.35 24.41
CA SER A 313 2.22 10.22 23.90
C SER A 313 0.73 10.48 23.98
N VAL A 314 -0.01 9.80 23.13
CA VAL A 314 -1.48 9.81 23.15
C VAL A 314 -2.05 8.40 23.13
N ARG A 315 -3.18 8.25 23.82
CA ARG A 315 -3.90 6.97 23.98
C ARG A 315 -5.14 6.85 23.11
N ARG A 316 -5.66 7.98 22.63
CA ARG A 316 -6.90 8.06 21.86
C ARG A 316 -6.73 9.01 20.68
N PRO A 317 -7.43 8.75 19.56
CA PRO A 317 -7.53 9.71 18.48
C PRO A 317 -8.27 10.98 18.96
N VAL A 318 -7.91 12.12 18.37
CA VAL A 318 -8.63 13.39 18.57
C VAL A 318 -9.98 13.40 17.84
N GLY A 319 -10.10 12.60 16.78
CA GLY A 319 -11.33 12.50 16.00
C GLY A 319 -11.18 11.61 14.77
N HIS A 320 -12.13 11.76 13.85
CA HIS A 320 -12.16 11.07 12.58
C HIS A 320 -12.58 12.02 11.45
N SER A 321 -12.35 11.63 10.20
CA SER A 321 -12.78 12.40 9.04
C SER A 321 -14.25 12.18 8.67
N VAL A 322 -14.74 12.94 7.70
CA VAL A 322 -16.04 12.65 7.05
C VAL A 322 -15.92 11.52 6.03
N LEU A 323 -16.97 10.71 5.90
CA LEU A 323 -16.99 9.47 5.10
C LEU A 323 -16.43 9.60 3.67
N HIS A 324 -16.73 10.69 2.96
CA HIS A 324 -16.34 10.87 1.57
C HIS A 324 -15.15 11.83 1.38
N GLY A 325 -14.55 12.31 2.47
CA GLY A 325 -13.37 13.19 2.41
C GLY A 325 -13.61 14.55 1.74
N LEU A 326 -14.87 14.99 1.61
CA LEU A 326 -15.22 16.25 0.93
C LEU A 326 -14.71 17.51 1.65
N VAL A 327 -14.42 17.39 2.95
CA VAL A 327 -13.87 18.46 3.80
C VAL A 327 -12.79 17.90 4.72
N GLY A 328 -11.87 18.75 5.16
CA GLY A 328 -10.77 18.42 6.07
C GLY A 328 -11.05 18.60 7.56
N GLU A 329 -12.32 18.65 7.95
CA GLU A 329 -12.71 18.82 9.36
C GLU A 329 -12.44 17.54 10.16
N ILE A 330 -11.90 17.70 11.36
CA ILE A 330 -11.76 16.62 12.34
C ILE A 330 -13.05 16.56 13.17
N VAL A 331 -13.86 15.54 12.92
CA VAL A 331 -15.08 15.29 13.68
C VAL A 331 -14.71 14.58 14.98
N PRO A 332 -15.19 15.05 16.15
CA PRO A 332 -14.93 14.36 17.41
C PRO A 332 -15.36 12.89 17.36
N MET A 333 -14.60 12.03 18.05
CA MET A 333 -14.95 10.62 18.21
C MET A 333 -16.39 10.48 18.71
N ASN A 334 -17.13 9.55 18.10
CA ASN A 334 -18.51 9.25 18.43
C ASN A 334 -18.76 7.74 18.30
N PRO A 335 -19.90 7.23 18.80
CA PRO A 335 -20.19 5.79 18.81
C PRO A 335 -20.28 5.11 17.43
N THR A 336 -20.19 5.85 16.32
CA THR A 336 -20.17 5.23 14.99
C THR A 336 -18.80 4.68 14.61
N ILE A 337 -17.73 5.11 15.28
CA ILE A 337 -16.37 4.61 15.10
C ILE A 337 -16.07 3.63 16.23
N ASN A 338 -15.52 2.46 15.89
CA ASN A 338 -15.10 1.46 16.86
C ASN A 338 -13.98 2.03 17.75
N ASP A 339 -14.10 1.85 19.06
CA ASP A 339 -13.07 2.13 20.06
C ASP A 339 -13.08 0.99 21.10
N ASP A 340 -13.08 -0.23 20.58
CA ASP A 340 -13.10 -1.47 21.34
C ASP A 340 -12.02 -2.40 20.79
N PRO A 341 -10.77 -2.27 21.26
CA PRO A 341 -9.65 -3.06 20.76
C PRO A 341 -9.71 -4.54 21.17
N GLU A 342 -10.52 -4.90 22.17
CA GLU A 342 -10.67 -6.29 22.62
C GLU A 342 -11.55 -7.09 21.65
N ASP A 343 -12.72 -6.55 21.30
CA ASP A 343 -13.67 -7.21 20.40
C ASP A 343 -13.43 -6.87 18.92
N HIS A 344 -12.81 -5.71 18.64
CA HIS A 344 -12.54 -5.22 17.29
C HIS A 344 -11.08 -4.77 17.10
N PRO A 345 -10.10 -5.68 17.28
CA PRO A 345 -8.69 -5.37 17.11
C PRO A 345 -8.41 -4.79 15.70
N GLY A 346 -7.76 -3.63 15.65
CA GLY A 346 -7.28 -2.99 14.43
C GLY A 346 -8.33 -2.08 13.77
N SER A 347 -9.52 -1.99 14.35
CA SER A 347 -10.65 -1.25 13.81
C SER A 347 -10.81 0.12 14.48
N GLY A 348 -11.24 1.12 13.71
CA GLY A 348 -11.52 2.47 14.21
C GLY A 348 -10.34 3.08 14.97
N ALA A 349 -10.51 3.38 16.25
CA ALA A 349 -9.48 3.95 17.12
C ALA A 349 -8.30 2.99 17.40
N ASP A 350 -8.43 1.69 17.09
CA ASP A 350 -7.36 0.68 17.24
C ASP A 350 -6.51 0.51 15.97
N ARG A 351 -6.70 1.34 14.94
CA ARG A 351 -5.83 1.32 13.75
C ARG A 351 -4.37 1.68 14.05
N LEU A 352 -4.12 2.43 15.13
CA LEU A 352 -2.83 2.40 15.83
C LEU A 352 -3.02 1.59 17.10
N ARG A 353 -2.38 0.43 17.19
CA ARG A 353 -2.47 -0.50 18.32
C ARG A 353 -2.03 0.17 19.61
N ALA A 354 -2.70 -0.16 20.70
CA ALA A 354 -2.27 0.25 22.02
C ALA A 354 -1.06 -0.59 22.45
N SER A 355 0.04 0.08 22.82
CA SER A 355 1.17 -0.57 23.51
C SER A 355 0.71 -1.17 24.85
N PRO A 356 1.53 -2.02 25.51
CA PRO A 356 1.25 -2.50 26.86
C PRO A 356 1.01 -1.39 27.90
N ARG A 357 1.51 -0.17 27.65
CA ARG A 357 1.28 1.01 28.50
C ARG A 357 -0.03 1.75 28.20
N GLY A 358 -0.75 1.35 27.14
CA GLY A 358 -2.00 1.94 26.67
C GLY A 358 -1.84 3.13 25.72
N ASP A 359 -0.60 3.52 25.40
CA ASP A 359 -0.30 4.58 24.45
C ASP A 359 -0.29 4.02 23.02
N ARG A 360 -0.80 4.78 22.05
CA ARG A 360 -0.94 4.37 20.64
C ARG A 360 0.04 5.06 19.70
N LEU A 361 0.43 6.29 20.06
CA LEU A 361 1.38 7.11 19.29
C LEU A 361 2.32 7.81 20.26
N HIS A 362 3.61 7.76 19.93
CA HIS A 362 4.67 8.34 20.74
C HIS A 362 5.56 9.26 19.92
N VAL A 363 6.00 10.35 20.55
CA VAL A 363 6.91 11.34 19.99
C VAL A 363 8.00 11.64 21.00
N GLU A 364 9.25 11.52 20.56
CA GLU A 364 10.44 11.88 21.32
C GLU A 364 11.15 13.03 20.61
N LEU A 365 11.44 14.10 21.35
CA LEU A 365 12.29 15.19 20.90
C LEU A 365 13.65 15.01 21.56
N GLU A 366 14.70 14.98 20.75
CA GLU A 366 16.07 14.94 21.21
C GLU A 366 16.89 16.06 20.60
N PHE A 367 17.71 16.68 21.45
CA PHE A 367 18.62 17.76 21.11
C PHE A 367 20.04 17.30 21.41
N PHE A 368 20.98 17.55 20.50
CA PHE A 368 22.34 17.08 20.64
C PHE A 368 23.31 18.24 20.75
N GLU A 369 24.31 18.10 21.62
CA GLU A 369 25.48 18.96 21.59
C GLU A 369 26.32 18.64 20.34
N PRO A 370 26.95 19.62 19.67
CA PRO A 370 27.71 19.40 18.43
C PRO A 370 28.77 18.31 18.50
N GLU A 371 29.31 18.04 19.68
CA GLU A 371 30.35 17.03 19.92
C GLU A 371 29.78 15.59 19.89
N GLN A 372 28.49 15.41 20.20
CA GLN A 372 27.83 14.11 20.21
C GLN A 372 27.62 13.57 18.78
N CYS A 373 27.46 14.47 17.82
CA CYS A 373 27.19 14.14 16.41
C CYS A 373 28.43 14.31 15.53
N GLN A 374 29.63 14.20 16.11
CA GLN A 374 30.90 14.22 15.36
C GLN A 374 31.45 12.82 15.11
N GLY A 375 32.33 12.71 14.11
CA GLY A 375 33.04 11.47 13.79
C GLY A 375 32.50 10.73 12.56
N ALA A 376 32.96 9.50 12.39
CA ALA A 376 32.65 8.68 11.22
C ALA A 376 31.17 8.29 11.19
N LEU A 377 30.61 8.22 9.99
CA LEU A 377 29.24 7.74 9.78
C LEU A 377 29.23 6.22 9.57
N PRO A 378 28.18 5.53 10.03
CA PRO A 378 27.97 4.13 9.68
C PRO A 378 27.75 3.98 8.17
N PHE A 379 28.12 2.83 7.60
CA PHE A 379 27.96 2.57 6.16
C PHE A 379 27.82 1.08 5.83
N ALA A 380 27.21 0.79 4.69
CA ALA A 380 27.14 -0.56 4.14
C ALA A 380 28.40 -0.87 3.33
N ASP A 381 29.04 -2.00 3.61
CA ASP A 381 30.20 -2.52 2.88
C ASP A 381 29.86 -3.89 2.26
N GLU A 382 30.69 -4.40 1.34
CA GLU A 382 30.53 -5.74 0.76
C GLU A 382 29.12 -6.04 0.20
N ILE A 383 28.46 -5.03 -0.38
CA ILE A 383 27.09 -5.14 -0.87
C ILE A 383 26.97 -6.06 -2.09
N PHE A 384 25.94 -6.91 -2.12
CA PHE A 384 25.61 -7.76 -3.26
C PHE A 384 24.10 -7.92 -3.45
N GLY A 385 23.70 -8.22 -4.68
CA GLY A 385 22.34 -8.58 -5.06
C GLY A 385 22.35 -9.87 -5.88
N ALA A 386 21.40 -10.76 -5.62
CA ALA A 386 21.25 -12.03 -6.30
C ALA A 386 19.77 -12.33 -6.60
N PRO A 387 19.46 -13.06 -7.67
CA PRO A 387 18.11 -13.61 -7.85
C PRO A 387 17.71 -14.43 -6.62
N TYR A 388 16.43 -14.37 -6.25
CA TYR A 388 15.89 -15.15 -5.14
C TYR A 388 16.05 -16.66 -5.40
N GLU A 389 16.34 -17.42 -4.33
CA GLU A 389 16.70 -18.84 -4.44
C GLU A 389 15.55 -19.71 -4.98
N ASP A 390 14.30 -19.46 -4.55
CA ASP A 390 13.14 -20.19 -5.07
C ASP A 390 12.76 -19.67 -6.47
N GLU A 391 12.98 -20.52 -7.49
CA GLU A 391 12.60 -20.26 -8.88
C GLU A 391 11.14 -19.86 -9.07
N ARG A 392 10.23 -20.32 -8.19
CA ARG A 392 8.80 -19.95 -8.25
C ARG A 392 8.57 -18.47 -7.96
N HIS A 393 9.45 -17.84 -7.19
CA HIS A 393 9.29 -16.46 -6.74
C HIS A 393 10.40 -15.51 -7.23
N SER A 394 11.45 -16.03 -7.88
CA SER A 394 12.58 -15.24 -8.40
C SER A 394 12.24 -14.23 -9.50
N HIS A 395 11.02 -14.29 -10.03
CA HIS A 395 10.47 -13.31 -10.95
C HIS A 395 9.94 -12.04 -10.25
N ARG A 396 9.82 -12.03 -8.92
CA ARG A 396 9.21 -10.93 -8.13
C ARG A 396 9.92 -10.61 -6.83
N PHE A 397 10.83 -11.48 -6.39
CA PHE A 397 11.68 -11.30 -5.23
C PHE A 397 13.16 -11.34 -5.63
N ALA A 398 14.00 -10.76 -4.78
CA ALA A 398 15.45 -10.78 -4.91
C ALA A 398 16.09 -10.85 -3.53
N THR A 399 17.29 -11.44 -3.46
CA THR A 399 18.09 -11.50 -2.24
C THR A 399 19.16 -10.42 -2.31
N VAL A 400 19.32 -9.67 -1.22
CA VAL A 400 20.30 -8.59 -1.07
C VAL A 400 21.09 -8.84 0.21
N GLY A 401 22.37 -8.52 0.20
CA GLY A 401 23.17 -8.54 1.42
C GLY A 401 24.23 -7.47 1.45
N PHE A 402 24.68 -7.15 2.66
CA PHE A 402 25.79 -6.24 2.92
C PHE A 402 26.37 -6.52 4.31
N THR A 403 27.58 -6.04 4.56
CA THR A 403 28.23 -6.07 5.88
C THR A 403 28.10 -4.68 6.51
N PRO A 404 27.34 -4.52 7.61
CA PRO A 404 27.21 -3.25 8.32
C PRO A 404 28.56 -2.81 8.91
N ARG A 405 28.94 -1.54 8.74
CA ARG A 405 30.09 -0.94 9.40
C ARG A 405 29.63 0.12 10.39
N GLU A 406 30.20 0.08 11.59
CA GLU A 406 29.83 1.00 12.67
C GLU A 406 30.40 2.41 12.43
N GLY A 407 29.63 3.42 12.83
CA GLY A 407 30.08 4.81 12.90
C GLY A 407 30.49 5.20 14.33
N SER A 408 30.81 6.47 14.52
CA SER A 408 31.04 7.05 15.86
C SER A 408 29.75 7.21 16.67
N VAL A 409 28.62 7.30 15.98
CA VAL A 409 27.27 7.32 16.55
C VAL A 409 26.56 6.03 16.11
N PRO A 410 25.82 5.34 17.00
CA PRO A 410 25.09 4.14 16.66
C PRO A 410 24.10 4.35 15.50
N VAL A 411 23.79 3.26 14.78
CA VAL A 411 22.77 3.27 13.72
C VAL A 411 21.39 3.39 14.34
N PHE A 412 20.62 4.37 13.85
CA PHE A 412 19.19 4.45 14.10
C PHE A 412 18.42 3.57 13.12
N ASP A 413 18.70 3.66 11.82
CA ASP A 413 17.98 2.90 10.79
C ASP A 413 18.84 2.57 9.57
N TRP A 414 18.40 1.59 8.78
CA TRP A 414 18.93 1.27 7.46
C TRP A 414 17.87 1.50 6.41
N GLU A 415 18.08 2.50 5.55
CA GLU A 415 17.20 2.79 4.44
C GLU A 415 17.60 1.93 3.24
N VAL A 416 16.63 1.17 2.70
CA VAL A 416 16.80 0.35 1.51
C VAL A 416 15.80 0.83 0.46
N VAL A 417 16.31 1.20 -0.72
CA VAL A 417 15.52 1.68 -1.84
C VAL A 417 15.80 0.86 -3.10
N VAL A 418 14.82 0.80 -3.99
CA VAL A 418 14.89 0.13 -5.28
C VAL A 418 14.52 1.10 -6.40
N SER A 419 15.29 1.07 -7.48
CA SER A 419 15.05 1.89 -8.68
C SER A 419 15.28 1.07 -9.94
N ARG A 420 14.56 1.39 -11.03
CA ARG A 420 14.86 0.88 -12.38
C ARG A 420 15.95 1.70 -13.07
N GLU A 421 16.30 2.85 -12.52
CA GLU A 421 17.38 3.71 -12.97
C GLU A 421 18.55 3.62 -11.97
N PRO A 422 19.80 3.89 -12.42
CA PRO A 422 20.96 3.92 -11.52
C PRO A 422 20.77 4.91 -10.37
N ILE A 423 21.27 4.54 -9.18
CA ILE A 423 21.32 5.42 -8.01
C ILE A 423 22.76 5.92 -7.89
N LEU A 424 23.00 7.19 -8.20
CA LEU A 424 24.34 7.75 -8.25
C LEU A 424 24.60 8.80 -7.16
N ASP A 425 23.54 9.43 -6.66
CA ASP A 425 23.60 10.48 -5.66
C ASP A 425 22.37 10.49 -4.73
N GLU A 426 22.28 11.53 -3.90
CA GLU A 426 21.20 11.73 -2.94
C GLU A 426 19.84 11.95 -3.64
N GLU A 427 19.83 12.65 -4.77
CA GLU A 427 18.59 12.94 -5.49
C GLU A 427 18.01 11.66 -6.11
N ASP A 428 18.87 10.81 -6.69
CA ASP A 428 18.44 9.50 -7.19
C ASP A 428 17.95 8.59 -6.06
N PHE A 429 18.61 8.63 -4.89
CA PHE A 429 18.22 7.83 -3.73
C PHE A 429 16.84 8.25 -3.19
N GLU A 430 16.58 9.55 -3.08
CA GLU A 430 15.28 10.07 -2.64
C GLU A 430 14.16 9.79 -3.64
N ARG A 431 14.47 9.77 -4.95
CA ARG A 431 13.51 9.39 -6.00
C ARG A 431 13.24 7.89 -6.07
N ALA A 432 14.17 7.06 -5.61
CA ALA A 432 14.00 5.62 -5.59
C ALA A 432 12.87 5.20 -4.63
N THR A 433 12.26 4.04 -4.89
CA THR A 433 11.12 3.57 -4.09
C THR A 433 11.62 2.79 -2.89
N ALA A 434 11.09 3.05 -1.69
CA ALA A 434 11.42 2.25 -0.51
C ALA A 434 11.15 0.74 -0.75
N ALA A 435 12.11 -0.11 -0.38
CA ALA A 435 12.02 -1.54 -0.58
C ALA A 435 10.89 -2.17 0.24
N ASN A 436 10.25 -3.19 -0.33
CA ASN A 436 9.22 -3.98 0.35
C ASN A 436 9.80 -5.34 0.75
N ARG A 437 9.22 -5.98 1.77
CA ARG A 437 9.55 -7.37 2.11
C ARG A 437 9.20 -8.31 0.94
N ALA A 438 9.89 -9.44 0.87
CA ALA A 438 9.60 -10.53 -0.07
C ALA A 438 8.31 -11.28 0.29
N GLU A 439 7.18 -10.57 0.25
CA GLU A 439 5.85 -11.08 0.61
C GLU A 439 4.83 -10.75 -0.49
N LEU A 440 3.60 -11.24 -0.32
CA LEU A 440 2.47 -10.88 -1.20
C LEU A 440 1.99 -9.47 -0.94
N ASP A 441 1.90 -9.11 0.33
CA ASP A 441 1.49 -7.79 0.75
C ASP A 441 2.58 -6.75 0.45
N THR A 442 2.15 -5.55 0.10
CA THR A 442 3.05 -4.42 -0.14
C THR A 442 3.37 -3.77 1.21
N VAL A 443 4.28 -4.39 1.95
CA VAL A 443 4.71 -3.98 3.29
C VAL A 443 6.18 -3.55 3.31
N SER A 444 6.47 -2.51 4.08
CA SER A 444 7.81 -1.94 4.24
C SER A 444 8.81 -2.97 4.74
N LEU A 445 10.00 -2.96 4.15
CA LEU A 445 11.16 -3.63 4.74
C LEU A 445 11.69 -2.80 5.91
N ALA A 446 11.86 -3.43 7.08
CA ALA A 446 12.56 -2.87 8.23
C ALA A 446 13.71 -3.81 8.58
N LEU A 447 14.93 -3.28 8.66
CA LEU A 447 16.11 -4.06 9.05
C LEU A 447 16.45 -3.94 10.54
N CYS A 448 15.91 -2.92 11.21
CA CYS A 448 16.01 -2.75 12.65
C CYS A 448 14.68 -3.10 13.31
N GLU A 449 14.73 -3.96 14.32
CA GLU A 449 13.57 -4.29 15.14
C GLU A 449 13.40 -3.27 16.27
N ILE A 450 12.16 -3.04 16.68
CA ILE A 450 11.83 -2.11 17.78
C ILE A 450 11.16 -2.93 18.88
N ASP A 451 11.73 -2.90 20.07
CA ASP A 451 11.11 -3.47 21.25
C ASP A 451 9.92 -2.59 21.68
N GLU A 452 8.73 -3.17 21.74
CA GLU A 452 7.49 -2.40 21.91
C GLU A 452 7.34 -1.79 23.32
N GLU A 453 8.01 -2.36 24.33
CA GLU A 453 7.93 -1.91 25.71
C GLU A 453 8.99 -0.85 26.06
N THR A 454 10.23 -1.09 25.66
CA THR A 454 11.38 -0.23 25.93
C THR A 454 11.63 0.79 24.82
N ARG A 455 11.09 0.54 23.62
CA ARG A 455 11.34 1.32 22.39
C ARG A 455 12.79 1.27 21.93
N ALA A 456 13.58 0.37 22.49
CA ALA A 456 14.94 0.14 22.06
C ALA A 456 14.94 -0.39 20.63
N ARG A 457 15.84 0.16 19.79
CA ARG A 457 16.08 -0.36 18.45
C ARG A 457 17.21 -1.37 18.45
N ALA A 458 16.95 -2.53 17.88
CA ALA A 458 17.94 -3.57 17.61
C ALA A 458 18.22 -3.60 16.10
N CYS A 459 19.33 -2.98 15.70
CA CYS A 459 19.80 -3.00 14.31
C CYS A 459 20.81 -4.14 14.08
N PRO A 460 21.08 -4.51 12.81
CA PRO A 460 22.05 -5.53 12.45
C PRO A 460 23.42 -5.29 13.09
N GLU A 461 24.04 -6.36 13.61
CA GLU A 461 25.33 -6.27 14.29
C GLU A 461 26.45 -5.81 13.34
N PRO A 462 27.32 -4.86 13.75
CA PRO A 462 28.48 -4.47 12.97
C PRO A 462 29.40 -5.66 12.63
N ASP A 463 30.00 -5.61 11.45
CA ASP A 463 30.94 -6.60 10.92
C ASP A 463 30.37 -8.02 10.74
N VAL A 464 29.05 -8.20 10.90
CA VAL A 464 28.35 -9.45 10.63
C VAL A 464 27.56 -9.32 9.32
N PRO A 465 27.85 -10.12 8.28
CA PRO A 465 27.11 -10.05 7.02
C PRO A 465 25.61 -10.27 7.23
N LEU A 466 24.81 -9.33 6.74
CA LEU A 466 23.36 -9.41 6.73
C LEU A 466 22.88 -9.80 5.34
N VAL A 467 21.95 -10.75 5.27
CA VAL A 467 21.27 -11.14 4.03
C VAL A 467 19.77 -11.10 4.28
N PHE A 468 19.02 -10.47 3.36
CA PHE A 468 17.58 -10.30 3.44
C PHE A 468 16.96 -10.31 2.04
N ASP A 469 15.66 -10.50 1.98
CA ASP A 469 14.92 -10.55 0.72
C ASP A 469 14.04 -9.32 0.53
N ILE A 470 14.06 -8.79 -0.68
CA ILE A 470 13.21 -7.70 -1.13
C ILE A 470 12.16 -8.22 -2.12
N GLY A 471 11.00 -7.58 -2.13
CA GLY A 471 9.90 -7.97 -3.00
C GLY A 471 9.18 -6.84 -3.69
N GLN A 472 8.04 -7.19 -4.29
CA GLN A 472 7.24 -6.31 -5.15
C GLN A 472 7.99 -5.87 -6.42
N LEU A 473 8.89 -6.72 -6.91
CA LEU A 473 9.64 -6.53 -8.15
C LEU A 473 8.89 -7.10 -9.34
N GLN A 474 9.26 -6.66 -10.54
CA GLN A 474 8.75 -7.22 -11.79
C GLN A 474 9.71 -8.18 -12.42
N PHE A 475 9.18 -9.14 -13.16
CA PHE A 475 9.94 -10.16 -13.88
C PHE A 475 10.80 -9.52 -14.98
N LEU A 476 11.92 -10.18 -15.32
CA LEU A 476 12.84 -9.74 -16.37
C LEU A 476 13.26 -8.26 -16.28
N THR A 477 13.37 -7.72 -15.06
CA THR A 477 13.66 -6.32 -14.81
C THR A 477 14.91 -6.20 -13.98
N THR A 478 15.85 -5.36 -14.43
CA THR A 478 17.03 -5.00 -13.65
C THR A 478 16.68 -3.86 -12.69
N TYR A 479 16.98 -4.06 -11.42
CA TYR A 479 16.82 -3.08 -10.36
C TYR A 479 18.19 -2.70 -9.79
N HIS A 480 18.36 -1.41 -9.53
CA HIS A 480 19.41 -0.85 -8.70
C HIS A 480 18.89 -0.80 -7.26
N VAL A 481 19.63 -1.41 -6.33
CA VAL A 481 19.31 -1.39 -4.90
C VAL A 481 20.28 -0.44 -4.22
N GLY A 482 19.76 0.58 -3.54
CA GLY A 482 20.51 1.51 -2.72
C GLY A 482 20.33 1.20 -1.24
N ILE A 483 21.41 1.25 -0.47
CA ILE A 483 21.40 1.06 0.98
C ILE A 483 22.20 2.19 1.62
N ARG A 484 21.67 2.81 2.68
CA ARG A 484 22.46 3.68 3.57
C ARG A 484 22.02 3.55 5.01
N ALA A 485 22.93 3.84 5.93
CA ALA A 485 22.59 3.97 7.34
C ALA A 485 22.20 5.41 7.68
N GLN A 486 21.33 5.56 8.67
CA GLN A 486 21.09 6.80 9.39
C GLN A 486 21.49 6.59 10.85
N ASP A 487 22.21 7.53 11.46
CA ASP A 487 22.59 7.46 12.88
C ASP A 487 21.56 8.12 13.82
N TYR A 488 21.73 7.97 15.14
CA TYR A 488 20.84 8.58 16.14
C TYR A 488 20.79 10.11 16.11
N CYS A 489 21.79 10.76 15.52
CA CYS A 489 21.81 12.21 15.28
C CYS A 489 21.07 12.60 13.99
N GLY A 490 20.64 11.62 13.18
CA GLY A 490 19.95 11.84 11.91
C GLY A 490 20.87 12.04 10.72
N ARG A 491 22.18 11.90 10.90
CA ARG A 491 23.16 12.02 9.82
C ARG A 491 23.08 10.77 8.93
N LYS A 492 23.00 11.01 7.61
CA LYS A 492 22.92 9.96 6.58
C LYS A 492 24.33 9.53 6.18
N GLY A 493 24.62 8.24 6.25
CA GLY A 493 25.85 7.63 5.76
C GLY A 493 25.94 7.60 4.23
N PRO A 494 27.09 7.18 3.66
CA PRO A 494 27.26 7.05 2.22
C PRO A 494 26.32 5.98 1.63
N ILE A 495 25.89 6.21 0.39
CA ILE A 495 25.03 5.29 -0.36
C ILE A 495 25.88 4.15 -0.93
N ALA A 496 25.56 2.93 -0.56
CA ALA A 496 26.06 1.71 -1.20
C ALA A 496 25.03 1.21 -2.21
N THR A 497 25.49 0.76 -3.37
CA THR A 497 24.59 0.29 -4.44
C THR A 497 24.98 -1.08 -4.97
N THR A 498 23.97 -1.88 -5.31
CA THR A 498 24.14 -3.12 -6.08
C THR A 498 23.06 -3.24 -7.14
N GLN A 499 23.13 -4.27 -7.97
CA GLN A 499 22.13 -4.55 -8.99
C GLN A 499 21.65 -5.98 -8.89
N VAL A 500 20.37 -6.18 -9.19
CA VAL A 500 19.78 -7.51 -9.31
C VAL A 500 18.85 -7.54 -10.52
N THR A 501 18.80 -8.68 -11.21
CA THR A 501 17.85 -8.89 -12.31
C THR A 501 16.95 -10.06 -11.95
N THR A 502 15.65 -9.80 -11.92
CA THR A 502 14.63 -10.84 -11.70
C THR A 502 14.51 -11.76 -12.90
N THR A 503 14.01 -12.97 -12.67
CA THR A 503 13.89 -14.01 -13.69
C THR A 503 12.57 -13.91 -14.47
N ALA A 504 12.40 -14.76 -15.48
CA ALA A 504 11.12 -14.93 -16.18
C ALA A 504 10.11 -15.66 -15.29
N ILE A 505 8.81 -15.41 -15.52
CA ILE A 505 7.76 -16.20 -14.89
C ILE A 505 7.79 -17.62 -15.47
N HIS A 506 8.10 -18.60 -14.63
CA HIS A 506 7.98 -20.01 -14.98
C HIS A 506 6.55 -20.48 -14.69
N TYR A 507 5.69 -20.45 -15.72
CA TYR A 507 4.38 -21.06 -15.62
C TYR A 507 4.51 -22.58 -15.57
N THR A 508 4.17 -23.17 -14.43
CA THR A 508 3.94 -24.61 -14.38
C THR A 508 2.69 -24.89 -15.21
N THR A 509 2.86 -25.53 -16.37
CA THR A 509 1.73 -26.06 -17.13
C THR A 509 1.13 -27.19 -16.32
N VAL A 510 0.07 -26.90 -15.59
CA VAL A 510 -0.67 -27.89 -14.84
C VAL A 510 -1.28 -28.86 -15.82
N SER A 511 -0.78 -30.11 -15.86
CA SER A 511 -1.30 -31.05 -16.85
C SER A 511 -2.74 -31.47 -16.46
N PRO A 512 -3.73 -31.35 -17.37
CA PRO A 512 -5.11 -31.19 -16.96
C PRO A 512 -5.73 -32.48 -16.39
N CYS A 513 -6.37 -32.34 -15.23
CA CYS A 513 -7.29 -33.34 -14.67
C CYS A 513 -8.74 -32.90 -14.92
N PHE A 514 -9.17 -32.89 -16.18
CA PHE A 514 -10.45 -32.33 -16.65
C PHE A 514 -11.66 -32.74 -15.79
N VAL A 515 -11.80 -34.03 -15.48
CA VAL A 515 -12.95 -34.56 -14.74
C VAL A 515 -12.95 -34.08 -13.28
N ALA A 516 -11.78 -34.03 -12.64
CA ALA A 516 -11.66 -33.55 -11.27
C ALA A 516 -11.88 -32.03 -11.20
N THR A 517 -11.32 -31.27 -12.15
CA THR A 517 -11.59 -29.84 -12.31
C THR A 517 -13.08 -29.55 -12.51
N ALA A 518 -13.79 -30.35 -13.31
CA ALA A 518 -15.23 -30.20 -13.49
C ALA A 518 -16.04 -30.55 -12.24
N ALA A 519 -15.60 -31.53 -11.44
CA ALA A 519 -16.25 -31.92 -10.21
C ALA A 519 -16.08 -30.86 -9.10
N TYR A 520 -14.84 -30.41 -8.85
CA TYR A 520 -14.52 -29.47 -7.78
C TYR A 520 -14.66 -28.00 -8.18
N GLY A 521 -14.85 -27.71 -9.47
CA GLY A 521 -15.15 -26.36 -9.98
C GLY A 521 -13.94 -25.44 -10.11
N SER A 522 -12.76 -25.85 -9.62
CA SER A 522 -11.50 -25.14 -9.79
C SER A 522 -10.39 -26.14 -10.11
N PRO A 523 -9.45 -25.82 -11.02
CA PRO A 523 -8.26 -26.64 -11.24
C PRO A 523 -7.26 -26.54 -10.07
N LEU A 524 -7.49 -25.69 -9.07
CA LEU A 524 -6.60 -25.45 -7.92
C LEU A 524 -7.13 -26.06 -6.61
N ALA A 525 -8.14 -26.93 -6.66
CA ALA A 525 -8.62 -27.62 -5.46
C ALA A 525 -7.53 -28.59 -4.94
N GLU A 526 -7.27 -28.60 -3.63
CA GLU A 526 -6.22 -29.41 -2.98
C GLU A 526 -6.36 -30.90 -3.33
N GLU A 527 -7.59 -31.39 -3.47
CA GLU A 527 -7.94 -32.75 -3.86
C GLU A 527 -7.41 -33.13 -5.26
N ILE A 528 -7.21 -32.13 -6.14
CA ILE A 528 -6.71 -32.35 -7.49
C ILE A 528 -5.18 -32.49 -7.49
N ASP A 529 -4.47 -31.82 -6.58
CA ASP A 529 -3.00 -31.89 -6.52
C ASP A 529 -2.51 -33.28 -6.09
N VAL A 530 -3.23 -33.92 -5.17
CA VAL A 530 -3.00 -35.30 -4.77
C VAL A 530 -3.19 -36.28 -5.95
N LEU A 531 -4.25 -36.08 -6.75
CA LEU A 531 -4.52 -36.89 -7.95
C LEU A 531 -3.46 -36.67 -9.05
N ARG A 532 -2.93 -35.44 -9.17
CA ARG A 532 -1.83 -35.11 -10.11
C ARG A 532 -0.53 -35.80 -9.71
N ARG A 533 -0.15 -35.73 -8.43
CA ARG A 533 1.01 -36.46 -7.90
C ARG A 533 0.91 -37.96 -8.17
N PHE A 534 -0.25 -38.56 -7.91
CA PHE A 534 -0.49 -39.97 -8.22
C PHE A 534 -0.32 -40.29 -9.71
N ARG A 535 -0.83 -39.43 -10.59
CA ARG A 535 -0.63 -39.58 -12.04
C ARG A 535 0.85 -39.51 -12.41
N ASP A 536 1.54 -38.49 -11.93
CA ASP A 536 2.88 -38.16 -12.38
C ASP A 536 3.94 -39.11 -11.80
N GLU A 537 3.81 -39.48 -10.53
CA GLU A 537 4.77 -40.32 -9.82
C GLU A 537 4.48 -41.82 -9.95
N ILE A 538 3.21 -42.22 -10.12
CA ILE A 538 2.83 -43.64 -10.16
C ILE A 538 2.31 -44.07 -11.53
N LEU A 539 1.33 -43.38 -12.12
CA LEU A 539 0.71 -43.84 -13.37
C LEU A 539 1.64 -43.67 -14.58
N LEU A 540 2.35 -42.54 -14.71
CA LEU A 540 3.20 -42.29 -15.88
C LEU A 540 4.50 -43.11 -15.90
N THR A 541 4.90 -43.73 -14.77
CA THR A 541 6.14 -44.50 -14.68
C THR A 541 6.04 -45.88 -15.33
N ASN A 542 4.82 -46.42 -15.55
CA ASN A 542 4.61 -47.76 -16.12
C ASN A 542 3.66 -47.75 -17.33
N ALA A 543 3.73 -48.81 -18.16
CA ALA A 543 3.03 -48.84 -19.44
C ALA A 543 1.50 -48.91 -19.31
N LEU A 544 0.98 -49.57 -18.27
CA LEU A 544 -0.47 -49.66 -18.02
C LEU A 544 -1.02 -48.32 -17.53
N GLY A 545 -0.32 -47.65 -16.63
CA GLY A 545 -0.72 -46.33 -16.17
C GLY A 545 -0.66 -45.28 -17.27
N ARG A 546 0.35 -45.31 -18.16
CA ARG A 546 0.37 -44.46 -19.37
C ARG A 546 -0.83 -44.69 -20.28
N ALA A 547 -1.18 -45.95 -20.56
CA ALA A 547 -2.36 -46.26 -21.38
C ALA A 547 -3.68 -45.79 -20.73
N PHE A 548 -3.80 -45.90 -19.40
CA PHE A 548 -4.96 -45.35 -18.67
C PHE A 548 -5.02 -43.83 -18.78
N VAL A 549 -3.87 -43.16 -18.63
CA VAL A 549 -3.76 -41.70 -18.76
C VAL A 549 -4.06 -41.24 -20.19
N ASP A 550 -3.65 -41.99 -21.22
CA ASP A 550 -3.96 -41.68 -22.62
C ASP A 550 -5.47 -41.74 -22.89
N VAL A 551 -6.15 -42.79 -22.42
CA VAL A 551 -7.62 -42.91 -22.51
C VAL A 551 -8.31 -41.77 -21.76
N TYR A 552 -7.78 -41.41 -20.59
CA TYR A 552 -8.27 -40.27 -19.83
C TYR A 552 -8.12 -38.95 -20.59
N TYR A 553 -6.99 -38.71 -21.27
CA TYR A 553 -6.80 -37.51 -22.08
C TYR A 553 -7.66 -37.50 -23.36
N GLU A 554 -7.93 -38.67 -23.93
CA GLU A 554 -8.76 -38.80 -25.14
C GLU A 554 -10.26 -38.55 -24.86
N HIS A 555 -10.78 -39.01 -23.72
CA HIS A 555 -12.22 -38.96 -23.42
C HIS A 555 -12.60 -38.02 -22.27
N GLY A 556 -11.65 -37.68 -21.41
CA GLY A 556 -11.83 -36.83 -20.23
C GLY A 556 -12.42 -35.44 -20.53
N PRO A 557 -12.01 -34.73 -21.62
CA PRO A 557 -12.58 -33.42 -21.93
C PRO A 557 -14.09 -33.44 -22.20
N ALA A 558 -14.59 -34.44 -22.94
CA ALA A 558 -16.02 -34.58 -23.24
C ALA A 558 -16.82 -34.93 -21.97
N LEU A 559 -16.28 -35.82 -21.13
CA LEU A 559 -16.89 -36.18 -19.87
C LEU A 559 -16.93 -35.00 -18.89
N ALA A 560 -15.85 -34.22 -18.82
CA ALA A 560 -15.75 -33.03 -17.99
C ALA A 560 -16.75 -31.95 -18.42
N ALA A 561 -16.90 -31.70 -19.72
CA ALA A 561 -17.90 -30.76 -20.24
C ALA A 561 -19.33 -31.16 -19.81
N TRP A 562 -19.65 -32.45 -19.89
CA TRP A 562 -20.97 -32.96 -19.47
C TRP A 562 -21.21 -32.88 -17.95
N ILE A 563 -20.16 -33.06 -17.13
CA ILE A 563 -20.24 -32.92 -15.67
C ILE A 563 -20.38 -31.45 -15.26
N ALA A 564 -19.68 -30.54 -15.93
CA ALA A 564 -19.64 -29.13 -15.57
C ALA A 564 -21.01 -28.43 -15.74
N GLU A 565 -21.92 -28.94 -16.57
CA GLU A 565 -23.22 -28.35 -16.84
C GLU A 565 -24.26 -28.48 -15.71
N ASP A 566 -24.06 -29.39 -14.75
CA ASP A 566 -25.12 -29.83 -13.83
C ASP A 566 -24.56 -30.13 -12.42
N GLU A 567 -25.09 -29.45 -11.40
CA GLU A 567 -24.61 -29.56 -10.02
C GLU A 567 -24.80 -30.97 -9.44
N ASP A 568 -25.83 -31.70 -9.85
CA ASP A 568 -26.05 -33.08 -9.41
C ASP A 568 -24.98 -34.03 -9.98
N ARG A 569 -24.51 -33.76 -11.21
CA ARG A 569 -23.41 -34.52 -11.84
C ARG A 569 -22.07 -34.18 -11.19
N ARG A 570 -21.84 -32.91 -10.84
CA ARG A 570 -20.66 -32.50 -10.08
C ARG A 570 -20.63 -33.19 -8.72
N ASN A 571 -21.75 -33.20 -8.00
CA ASN A 571 -21.87 -33.89 -6.71
C ASN A 571 -21.61 -35.39 -6.83
N ALA A 572 -22.15 -36.06 -7.86
CA ALA A 572 -21.89 -37.47 -8.12
C ALA A 572 -20.40 -37.73 -8.45
N ALA A 573 -19.77 -36.87 -9.24
CA ALA A 573 -18.35 -36.98 -9.57
C ALA A 573 -17.47 -36.77 -8.32
N ARG A 574 -17.76 -35.77 -7.47
CA ARG A 574 -17.08 -35.59 -6.17
C ARG A 574 -17.22 -36.83 -5.31
N ALA A 575 -18.44 -37.35 -5.13
CA ALA A 575 -18.69 -38.55 -4.32
C ALA A 575 -17.92 -39.79 -4.80
N LEU A 576 -17.69 -39.93 -6.11
CA LEU A 576 -16.89 -41.00 -6.69
C LEU A 576 -15.37 -40.79 -6.50
N LEU A 577 -14.91 -39.54 -6.55
CA LEU A 577 -13.49 -39.18 -6.40
C LEU A 577 -13.04 -39.13 -4.93
N SER A 578 -13.90 -38.69 -4.01
CA SER A 578 -13.60 -38.51 -2.59
C SER A 578 -12.93 -39.72 -1.91
N PRO A 579 -13.38 -40.98 -2.07
CA PRO A 579 -12.70 -42.10 -1.42
C PRO A 579 -11.29 -42.37 -1.99
N ILE A 580 -11.05 -42.03 -3.25
CA ILE A 580 -9.73 -42.16 -3.89
C ILE A 580 -8.81 -41.04 -3.40
N VAL A 581 -9.32 -39.81 -3.33
CA VAL A 581 -8.60 -38.64 -2.80
C VAL A 581 -8.18 -38.90 -1.35
N ALA A 582 -9.11 -39.29 -0.47
CA ALA A 582 -8.83 -39.56 0.93
C ALA A 582 -7.79 -40.69 1.14
N LEU A 583 -7.82 -41.72 0.27
CA LEU A 583 -6.80 -42.78 0.30
C LEU A 583 -5.42 -42.25 -0.10
N LEU A 584 -5.36 -41.42 -1.14
CA LEU A 584 -4.10 -40.87 -1.63
C LEU A 584 -3.53 -39.81 -0.69
N GLU A 585 -4.36 -38.98 -0.07
CA GLU A 585 -3.96 -38.04 0.99
C GLU A 585 -3.24 -38.79 2.11
N ALA A 586 -3.83 -39.91 2.59
CA ALA A 586 -3.22 -40.74 3.61
C ALA A 586 -1.91 -41.44 3.18
N ILE A 587 -1.63 -41.54 1.88
CA ILE A 587 -0.37 -42.10 1.34
C ILE A 587 0.71 -41.03 1.20
N TYR A 588 0.32 -39.77 0.99
CA TYR A 588 1.22 -38.64 0.77
C TYR A 588 1.45 -37.75 2.01
N GLU A 589 0.82 -38.08 3.15
CA GLU A 589 1.02 -37.44 4.46
C GLU A 589 2.19 -38.05 5.30
N ASP A 590 2.84 -39.13 4.84
CA ASP A 590 4.15 -39.62 5.33
C ASP A 590 5.29 -39.09 4.42
#